data_AF-A0A1H4AIF9-F1
#
_entry.id   AF-A0A1H4AIF9-F1
#
_cell.length_a   1.000
_cell.length_b   1.000
_cell.length_c   1.000
_cell.angle_alpha   90.00
_cell.angle_beta   90.00
_cell.angle_gamma   90.00
#
_symmetry.space_group_name_H-M   'P 1'
#
loop_
_entity.id
_entity.type
_entity.pdbx_description
1 polymer ?
#
loop_
_entity_poly.entity_id
_entity_poly.type
_entity_poly.pdbx_seq_one_letter_code
_entity_poly.pdbx_strand_id
1 'polypeptide(L)'
;MKTIALIAAAALTLPLASMAQTNTTGSSAKPAANTTGKKVVQKVVPKRVIKKLEESKPITEETDVTLSEQDLKVAATVLTGTIKCELGASVNIEADAKKPGFFTLTHAGVRYRLHPVESRTGAVRLEDPSRGAMWLQLGNKSMLMSQKQGLRLADECQAAKQVEVAEEMKKNPPKSLFEGADTPKQ
;
A
#
# COMPACT_ATOMS: atom_id res chain seq x y z
N MET A 1 30.91 -46.94 35.50
CA MET A 1 31.00 -46.76 36.97
C MET A 1 31.45 -45.31 37.21
N LYS A 2 30.50 -44.43 37.57
CA LYS A 2 30.51 -43.52 38.75
C LYS A 2 31.83 -42.73 38.88
N THR A 3 31.81 -41.41 38.67
CA THR A 3 31.40 -40.46 39.73
C THR A 3 30.70 -39.19 39.21
N ILE A 4 29.70 -38.76 39.98
CA ILE A 4 28.98 -37.48 39.89
C ILE A 4 29.53 -36.60 41.01
N ALA A 5 29.81 -35.33 40.73
CA ALA A 5 29.96 -34.29 41.74
C ALA A 5 29.24 -33.01 41.27
N LEU A 6 28.15 -32.70 41.98
CA LEU A 6 27.39 -31.46 41.97
C LEU A 6 28.13 -30.41 42.79
N ILE A 7 28.32 -29.19 42.27
CA ILE A 7 28.46 -27.96 43.09
C ILE A 7 27.65 -26.83 42.43
N ALA A 8 26.77 -26.25 43.25
CA ALA A 8 25.87 -25.15 42.96
C ALA A 8 26.55 -23.78 43.09
N ALA A 9 26.07 -22.76 42.36
CA ALA A 9 25.94 -21.38 42.84
C ALA A 9 25.20 -20.51 41.81
N ALA A 10 24.11 -19.90 42.27
CA ALA A 10 23.34 -18.87 41.57
C ALA A 10 23.97 -17.49 41.79
N ALA A 11 23.99 -16.62 40.78
CA ALA A 11 23.94 -15.17 40.95
C ALA A 11 23.51 -14.48 39.64
N LEU A 12 22.40 -13.74 39.71
CA LEU A 12 21.87 -12.85 38.68
C LEU A 12 22.81 -11.67 38.41
N THR A 13 23.03 -11.32 37.14
CA THR A 13 23.40 -9.95 36.74
C THR A 13 22.73 -9.57 35.39
N LEU A 14 21.71 -8.71 35.46
CA LEU A 14 21.20 -7.91 34.34
C LEU A 14 22.03 -6.62 34.23
N PRO A 15 22.30 -6.10 33.02
CA PRO A 15 22.58 -4.68 32.84
C PRO A 15 21.35 -3.96 32.25
N LEU A 16 20.67 -3.16 33.08
CA LEU A 16 19.91 -1.99 32.65
C LEU A 16 20.91 -0.87 32.31
N ALA A 17 20.86 -0.35 31.09
CA ALA A 17 21.48 0.92 30.74
C ALA A 17 20.43 1.83 30.10
N SER A 18 19.79 2.64 30.94
CA SER A 18 19.04 3.82 30.55
C SER A 18 19.97 5.03 30.74
N MET A 19 20.21 5.80 29.68
CA MET A 19 20.89 7.10 29.76
C MET A 19 19.98 8.13 29.09
N ALA A 20 19.31 8.92 29.93
CA ALA A 20 18.72 10.19 29.58
C ALA A 20 19.55 11.28 30.28
N GLN A 21 20.09 12.24 29.54
CA GLN A 21 20.58 13.49 30.10
C GLN A 21 20.03 14.68 29.31
N THR A 22 19.40 15.55 30.09
CA THR A 22 18.75 16.82 29.76
C THR A 22 19.81 17.92 29.68
N ASN A 23 19.74 18.78 28.66
CA ASN A 23 20.58 19.98 28.55
C ASN A 23 19.78 21.23 28.92
N THR A 24 20.29 22.03 29.87
CA THR A 24 19.91 23.44 30.06
C THR A 24 21.13 24.34 30.28
N THR A 25 21.23 25.33 29.36
CA THR A 25 21.63 26.75 29.53
C THR A 25 23.07 27.17 29.92
N GLY A 26 23.69 28.00 29.06
CA GLY A 26 24.53 29.14 29.52
C GLY A 26 25.69 29.66 28.64
N SER A 27 25.44 30.74 27.87
CA SER A 27 26.31 31.91 27.58
C SER A 27 27.38 31.97 26.45
N SER A 28 27.07 32.83 25.47
CA SER A 28 27.83 33.97 24.87
C SER A 28 29.11 33.81 23.99
N ALA A 29 28.97 34.35 22.75
CA ALA A 29 29.89 35.25 22.00
C ALA A 29 30.27 34.81 20.55
N LYS A 30 30.11 35.79 19.64
CA LYS A 30 30.20 35.83 18.15
C LYS A 30 31.66 36.06 17.65
N PRO A 31 32.05 36.05 16.34
CA PRO A 31 31.46 35.56 15.07
C PRO A 31 32.39 34.59 14.27
N ALA A 32 31.84 33.72 13.42
CA ALA A 32 32.64 33.10 12.35
C ALA A 32 31.82 32.77 11.09
N ALA A 33 32.31 33.30 9.97
CA ALA A 33 32.40 32.71 8.64
C ALA A 33 31.33 31.71 8.16
N ASN A 34 30.62 32.16 7.11
CA ASN A 34 30.36 31.46 5.85
C ASN A 34 30.28 29.91 5.93
N THR A 35 29.06 29.37 5.95
CA THR A 35 28.82 27.94 5.68
C THR A 35 27.69 27.75 4.68
N THR A 36 28.13 27.36 3.49
CA THR A 36 27.37 26.72 2.42
C THR A 36 26.56 25.56 3.00
N GLY A 37 25.24 25.59 2.79
CA GLY A 37 24.32 24.55 3.26
C GLY A 37 24.65 23.18 2.66
N LYS A 38 25.30 22.31 3.44
CA LYS A 38 25.47 20.90 3.12
C LYS A 38 24.23 20.14 3.58
N LYS A 39 23.31 19.89 2.64
CA LYS A 39 22.19 18.95 2.79
C LYS A 39 22.72 17.61 3.33
N VAL A 40 22.22 17.22 4.49
CA VAL A 40 22.37 15.88 5.05
C VAL A 40 21.60 14.91 4.16
N VAL A 41 22.34 14.13 3.37
CA VAL A 41 21.81 13.02 2.59
C VAL A 41 21.60 11.86 3.55
N GLN A 42 20.35 11.61 3.93
CA GLN A 42 19.94 10.39 4.61
C GLN A 42 20.15 9.20 3.67
N LYS A 43 21.09 8.36 4.08
CA LYS A 43 21.54 7.15 3.42
C LYS A 43 20.64 6.00 3.87
N VAL A 44 19.49 5.82 3.22
CA VAL A 44 18.69 4.60 3.35
C VAL A 44 18.23 4.19 1.96
N VAL A 45 18.61 2.97 1.58
CA VAL A 45 18.42 2.25 0.31
C VAL A 45 19.48 2.50 -0.78
N PRO A 46 20.35 1.51 -1.09
CA PRO A 46 21.31 1.61 -2.19
C PRO A 46 20.62 1.55 -3.56
N LYS A 47 20.90 2.56 -4.40
CA LYS A 47 20.47 2.72 -5.81
C LYS A 47 20.66 1.48 -6.71
N ARG A 48 21.51 0.54 -6.34
CA ARG A 48 21.79 -0.67 -7.14
C ARG A 48 20.65 -1.70 -7.14
N VAL A 49 19.75 -1.66 -6.16
CA VAL A 49 18.57 -2.56 -6.12
C VAL A 49 17.46 -2.04 -7.03
N ILE A 50 17.38 -0.72 -7.24
CA ILE A 50 16.40 -0.08 -8.14
C ILE A 50 16.76 -0.37 -9.61
N LYS A 51 18.05 -0.29 -9.96
CA LYS A 51 18.52 -0.50 -11.34
C LYS A 51 18.32 -1.94 -11.86
N LYS A 52 18.31 -2.94 -10.97
CA LYS A 52 18.12 -4.35 -11.37
C LYS A 52 16.64 -4.73 -11.58
N LEU A 53 15.70 -3.88 -11.17
CA LEU A 53 14.26 -4.06 -11.42
C LEU A 53 13.77 -3.35 -12.69
N GLU A 54 14.52 -2.34 -13.18
CA GLU A 54 14.18 -1.61 -14.41
C GLU A 54 14.63 -2.31 -15.70
N GLU A 55 15.55 -3.28 -15.66
CA GLU A 55 16.27 -3.75 -16.87
C GLU A 55 16.06 -5.23 -17.24
N SER A 56 14.96 -5.88 -16.82
CA SER A 56 14.69 -7.25 -17.31
C SER A 56 13.23 -7.68 -17.19
N LYS A 57 12.35 -6.95 -17.88
CA LYS A 57 11.27 -7.53 -18.70
C LYS A 57 10.64 -6.40 -19.52
N PRO A 58 10.73 -6.43 -20.86
CA PRO A 58 9.86 -5.57 -21.67
C PRO A 58 8.42 -5.84 -21.25
N ILE A 59 7.61 -4.79 -21.20
CA ILE A 59 6.16 -4.94 -21.10
C ILE A 59 5.77 -5.70 -22.37
N THR A 60 5.66 -7.02 -22.28
CA THR A 60 5.10 -7.82 -23.37
C THR A 60 3.69 -7.28 -23.58
N GLU A 61 3.45 -6.61 -24.71
CA GLU A 61 2.16 -5.98 -25.06
C GLU A 61 1.03 -7.01 -25.26
N GLU A 62 1.30 -8.28 -25.00
CA GLU A 62 0.43 -9.41 -25.25
C GLU A 62 0.30 -10.25 -23.98
N THR A 63 -0.46 -9.72 -23.03
CA THR A 63 -1.31 -10.62 -22.25
C THR A 63 -2.35 -11.19 -23.22
N ASP A 64 -2.16 -12.45 -23.61
CA ASP A 64 -3.12 -13.28 -24.34
C ASP A 64 -4.32 -13.60 -23.44
N VAL A 65 -5.05 -12.56 -23.06
CA VAL A 65 -6.27 -12.67 -22.25
C VAL A 65 -7.38 -12.06 -23.07
N THR A 66 -8.28 -12.91 -23.55
CA THR A 66 -9.50 -12.48 -24.23
C THR A 66 -10.51 -12.08 -23.16
N LEU A 67 -10.97 -10.84 -23.18
CA LEU A 67 -11.96 -10.33 -22.24
C LEU A 67 -13.36 -10.86 -22.62
N SER A 68 -14.10 -11.35 -21.63
CA SER A 68 -15.51 -11.67 -21.80
C SER A 68 -16.37 -10.39 -21.82
N GLU A 69 -17.62 -10.49 -22.25
CA GLU A 69 -18.57 -9.36 -22.16
C GLU A 69 -18.79 -8.89 -20.72
N GLN A 70 -18.71 -9.80 -19.75
CA GLN A 70 -18.81 -9.46 -18.32
C GLN A 70 -17.60 -8.64 -17.87
N ASP A 71 -16.40 -9.00 -18.33
CA ASP A 71 -15.16 -8.27 -18.01
C ASP A 71 -15.19 -6.85 -18.60
N LEU A 72 -15.76 -6.68 -19.80
CA LEU A 72 -15.95 -5.36 -20.42
C LEU A 72 -16.95 -4.48 -19.64
N LYS A 73 -18.00 -5.07 -19.07
CA LYS A 73 -18.93 -4.34 -18.19
C LYS A 73 -18.24 -3.89 -16.91
N VAL A 74 -17.40 -4.74 -16.32
CA VAL A 74 -16.59 -4.37 -15.16
C VAL A 74 -15.62 -3.24 -15.53
N ALA A 75 -14.97 -3.32 -16.70
CA ALA A 75 -14.06 -2.29 -17.19
C ALA A 75 -14.69 -0.88 -17.21
N ALA A 76 -15.97 -0.77 -17.59
CA ALA A 76 -16.67 0.50 -17.64
C ALA A 76 -16.88 1.15 -16.26
N THR A 77 -16.80 0.37 -15.18
CA THR A 77 -16.99 0.84 -13.78
C THR A 77 -15.67 1.14 -13.06
N VAL A 78 -14.53 0.88 -13.70
CA VAL A 78 -13.20 1.15 -13.14
C VAL A 78 -13.00 2.65 -12.99
N LEU A 79 -12.54 3.06 -11.80
CA LEU A 79 -12.15 4.44 -11.55
C LEU A 79 -10.72 4.66 -12.01
N THR A 80 -10.55 5.57 -12.97
CA THR A 80 -9.26 5.95 -13.55
C THR A 80 -8.76 7.28 -12.96
N GLY A 81 -7.49 7.57 -13.20
CA GLY A 81 -6.80 8.78 -12.75
C GLY A 81 -5.79 8.51 -11.62
N THR A 82 -5.30 9.60 -11.03
CA THR A 82 -4.38 9.54 -9.90
C THR A 82 -5.15 9.42 -8.59
N ILE A 83 -4.97 8.29 -7.94
CA ILE A 83 -5.62 7.90 -6.68
C ILE A 83 -4.61 8.03 -5.54
N LYS A 84 -5.02 8.73 -4.48
CA LYS A 84 -4.19 8.88 -3.27
C LYS A 84 -4.51 7.75 -2.30
N CYS A 85 -3.45 7.19 -1.72
CA CYS A 85 -3.52 6.04 -0.83
C CYS A 85 -2.95 6.41 0.55
N GLU A 86 -3.05 5.47 1.48
CA GLU A 86 -2.47 5.60 2.81
C GLU A 86 -0.94 5.77 2.75
N LEU A 87 -0.34 6.27 3.84
CA LEU A 87 1.11 6.46 4.01
C LEU A 87 1.77 7.34 2.93
N GLY A 88 0.98 8.15 2.21
CA GLY A 88 1.46 9.02 1.13
C GLY A 88 1.74 8.30 -0.19
N ALA A 89 1.34 7.03 -0.32
CA ALA A 89 1.41 6.31 -1.58
C ALA A 89 0.41 6.90 -2.60
N SER A 90 0.71 6.73 -3.88
CA SER A 90 -0.20 7.13 -4.96
C SER A 90 -0.12 6.16 -6.12
N VAL A 91 -1.29 5.88 -6.67
CA VAL A 91 -1.49 4.94 -7.77
C VAL A 91 -2.11 5.71 -8.91
N ASN A 92 -1.59 5.54 -10.13
CA ASN A 92 -2.18 6.13 -11.32
C ASN A 92 -2.75 5.02 -12.20
N ILE A 93 -4.03 5.09 -12.55
CA ILE A 93 -4.71 4.11 -13.40
C ILE A 93 -5.16 4.79 -14.68
N GLU A 94 -4.73 4.26 -15.82
CA GLU A 94 -5.07 4.77 -17.15
C GLU A 94 -5.70 3.64 -17.96
N ALA A 95 -6.80 3.92 -18.65
CA ALA A 95 -7.37 2.97 -19.62
C ALA A 95 -6.49 2.96 -20.87
N ASP A 96 -6.21 1.78 -21.44
CA ASP A 96 -5.46 1.69 -22.68
C ASP A 96 -6.35 2.03 -23.88
N ALA A 97 -5.93 3.01 -24.68
CA ALA A 97 -6.60 3.40 -25.92
C ALA A 97 -6.46 2.35 -27.03
N LYS A 98 -5.41 1.53 -27.01
CA LYS A 98 -5.15 0.51 -28.04
C LYS A 98 -5.98 -0.76 -27.82
N LYS A 99 -6.27 -1.10 -26.57
CA LYS A 99 -7.00 -2.32 -26.19
C LYS A 99 -8.07 -1.97 -25.15
N PRO A 100 -9.33 -1.74 -25.59
CA PRO A 100 -10.41 -1.39 -24.67
C PRO A 100 -10.60 -2.50 -23.63
N GLY A 101 -10.81 -2.10 -22.39
CA GLY A 101 -10.94 -3.03 -21.26
C GLY A 101 -9.63 -3.35 -20.55
N PHE A 102 -8.46 -2.99 -21.10
CA PHE A 102 -7.20 -3.09 -20.37
C PHE A 102 -6.83 -1.77 -19.69
N PHE A 103 -6.10 -1.89 -18.59
CA PHE A 103 -5.66 -0.74 -17.80
C PHE A 103 -4.16 -0.82 -17.55
N THR A 104 -3.52 0.34 -17.54
CA THR A 104 -2.14 0.51 -17.08
C THR A 104 -2.17 1.14 -15.71
N LEU A 105 -1.64 0.43 -14.71
CA LEU A 105 -1.50 0.94 -13.36
C LEU A 105 -0.04 1.25 -13.08
N THR A 106 0.25 2.45 -12.62
CA THR A 106 1.59 2.87 -12.20
C THR A 106 1.62 3.12 -10.70
N HIS A 107 2.53 2.43 -9.99
CA HIS A 107 2.76 2.61 -8.56
C HIS A 107 4.26 2.54 -8.26
N ALA A 108 4.81 3.51 -7.52
CA ALA A 108 6.21 3.55 -7.12
C ALA A 108 7.22 3.33 -8.27
N GLY A 109 6.93 3.90 -9.46
CA GLY A 109 7.76 3.74 -10.67
C GLY A 109 7.56 2.42 -11.42
N VAL A 110 6.71 1.53 -10.90
CA VAL A 110 6.41 0.23 -11.50
C VAL A 110 5.10 0.30 -12.29
N ARG A 111 5.13 -0.16 -13.54
CA ARG A 111 3.94 -0.27 -14.42
C ARG A 111 3.41 -1.69 -14.47
N TYR A 112 2.11 -1.84 -14.27
CA TYR A 112 1.36 -3.09 -14.32
C TYR A 112 0.34 -3.02 -15.44
N ARG A 113 0.18 -4.13 -16.16
CA ARG A 113 -0.82 -4.25 -17.21
C ARG A 113 -1.95 -5.11 -16.68
N LEU A 114 -3.07 -4.46 -16.38
CA LEU A 114 -4.19 -5.06 -15.70
C LEU A 114 -5.32 -5.37 -16.69
N HIS A 115 -6.03 -6.46 -16.42
CA HIS A 115 -7.29 -6.81 -17.06
C HIS A 115 -8.37 -7.04 -16.00
N PRO A 116 -9.64 -6.70 -16.29
CA PRO A 116 -10.76 -6.98 -15.41
C PRO A 116 -11.02 -8.47 -15.31
N VAL A 117 -11.40 -8.90 -14.12
CA VAL A 117 -11.81 -10.26 -13.80
C VAL A 117 -13.12 -10.21 -13.04
N GLU A 118 -14.08 -11.04 -13.43
CA GLU A 118 -15.34 -11.19 -12.70
C GLU A 118 -15.10 -11.48 -11.20
N SER A 119 -15.76 -10.71 -10.35
CA SER A 119 -15.71 -10.88 -8.90
C SER A 119 -17.09 -11.26 -8.37
N ARG A 120 -17.14 -12.33 -7.57
CA ARG A 120 -18.38 -12.79 -6.92
C ARG A 120 -18.99 -11.76 -5.97
N THR A 121 -18.17 -10.86 -5.41
CA THR A 121 -18.61 -9.84 -4.46
C THR A 121 -19.14 -8.57 -5.14
N GLY A 122 -19.08 -8.49 -6.48
CA GLY A 122 -19.44 -7.29 -7.24
C GLY A 122 -18.42 -6.15 -7.14
N ALA A 123 -17.33 -6.32 -6.37
CA ALA A 123 -16.22 -5.37 -6.36
C ALA A 123 -15.41 -5.47 -7.66
N VAL A 124 -14.92 -4.34 -8.15
CA VAL A 124 -14.10 -4.30 -9.35
C VAL A 124 -12.72 -4.90 -9.02
N ARG A 125 -12.36 -5.97 -9.73
CA ARG A 125 -11.08 -6.67 -9.56
C ARG A 125 -10.32 -6.63 -10.88
N LEU A 126 -9.10 -6.10 -10.84
CA LEU A 126 -8.19 -6.10 -11.98
C LEU A 126 -6.93 -6.89 -11.65
N GLU A 127 -6.43 -7.68 -12.60
CA GLU A 127 -5.27 -8.55 -12.40
C GLU A 127 -4.20 -8.37 -13.47
N ASP A 128 -2.94 -8.49 -13.06
CA ASP A 128 -1.79 -8.59 -13.95
C ASP A 128 -1.18 -9.99 -13.73
N PRO A 129 -1.41 -10.95 -14.65
CA PRO A 129 -0.88 -12.31 -14.51
C PRO A 129 0.65 -12.34 -14.67
N SER A 130 1.22 -11.42 -15.44
CA SER A 130 2.66 -11.35 -15.70
C SER A 130 3.43 -10.94 -14.45
N ARG A 131 2.97 -9.89 -13.77
CA ARG A 131 3.63 -9.34 -12.57
C ARG A 131 3.00 -9.81 -11.25
N GLY A 132 1.83 -10.45 -11.32
CA GLY A 132 1.07 -10.90 -10.15
C GLY A 132 0.57 -9.73 -9.30
N ALA A 133 0.14 -8.64 -9.91
CA ALA A 133 -0.49 -7.53 -9.21
C ALA A 133 -2.02 -7.66 -9.29
N MET A 134 -2.70 -7.31 -8.21
CA MET A 134 -4.16 -7.28 -8.14
C MET A 134 -4.59 -5.92 -7.61
N TRP A 135 -5.46 -5.25 -8.36
CA TRP A 135 -6.16 -4.05 -7.93
C TRP A 135 -7.59 -4.43 -7.54
N LEU A 136 -8.00 -4.04 -6.34
CA LEU A 136 -9.36 -4.27 -5.86
C LEU A 136 -9.97 -2.91 -5.52
N GLN A 137 -11.08 -2.58 -6.16
CA GLN A 137 -11.84 -1.36 -5.94
C GLN A 137 -13.18 -1.73 -5.30
N LEU A 138 -13.31 -1.37 -4.02
CA LEU A 138 -14.56 -1.46 -3.26
C LEU A 138 -15.31 -0.12 -3.40
N GLY A 139 -16.54 -0.05 -2.89
CA GLY A 139 -17.37 1.15 -3.02
C GLY A 139 -16.73 2.42 -2.44
N ASN A 140 -16.03 2.30 -1.31
CA ASN A 140 -15.45 3.43 -0.56
C ASN A 140 -13.92 3.50 -0.59
N LYS A 141 -13.24 2.37 -0.82
CA LYS A 141 -11.77 2.28 -0.79
C LYS A 141 -11.29 1.31 -1.86
N SER A 142 -10.07 1.50 -2.31
CA SER A 142 -9.37 0.58 -3.21
C SER A 142 -8.05 0.16 -2.59
N MET A 143 -7.47 -0.92 -3.09
CA MET A 143 -6.16 -1.39 -2.65
C MET A 143 -5.42 -2.13 -3.76
N LEU A 144 -4.08 -2.00 -3.75
CA LEU A 144 -3.16 -2.70 -4.63
C LEU A 144 -2.44 -3.79 -3.85
N MET A 145 -2.50 -5.02 -4.34
CA MET A 145 -1.86 -6.18 -3.73
C MET A 145 -0.92 -6.87 -4.73
N SER A 146 0.18 -7.43 -4.23
CA SER A 146 0.96 -8.42 -4.97
C SER A 146 0.48 -9.81 -4.62
N GLN A 147 -0.14 -10.53 -5.56
CA GLN A 147 -0.51 -11.93 -5.40
C GLN A 147 0.71 -12.82 -5.16
N LYS A 148 1.81 -12.55 -5.86
CA LYS A 148 3.04 -13.37 -5.77
C LYS A 148 3.71 -13.28 -4.40
N GLN A 149 3.65 -12.12 -3.77
CA GLN A 149 4.29 -11.87 -2.47
C GLN A 149 3.30 -11.90 -1.31
N GLY A 150 1.99 -11.95 -1.58
CA GLY A 150 0.94 -11.80 -0.56
C GLY A 150 0.98 -10.45 0.16
N LEU A 151 1.61 -9.43 -0.42
CA LEU A 151 1.87 -8.14 0.22
C LEU A 151 0.93 -7.06 -0.33
N ARG A 152 0.41 -6.23 0.58
CA ARG A 152 -0.34 -5.02 0.23
C ARG A 152 0.67 -3.92 -0.14
N LEU A 153 0.63 -3.49 -1.40
CA LEU A 153 1.57 -2.51 -1.96
C LEU A 153 1.09 -1.08 -1.73
N ALA A 154 -0.22 -0.86 -1.81
CA ALA A 154 -0.86 0.42 -1.51
C ALA A 154 -2.25 0.15 -0.93
N ASP A 155 -2.54 0.76 0.21
CA ASP A 155 -3.76 0.54 0.95
C ASP A 155 -4.61 1.79 1.08
N GLU A 156 -5.89 1.57 1.33
CA GLU A 156 -6.90 2.60 1.54
C GLU A 156 -6.87 3.72 0.48
N CYS A 157 -6.72 3.33 -0.77
CA CYS A 157 -6.72 4.24 -1.90
C CYS A 157 -8.13 4.82 -2.12
N GLN A 158 -8.24 6.14 -2.11
CA GLN A 158 -9.51 6.85 -2.28
C GLN A 158 -9.50 7.65 -3.58
N ALA A 159 -10.27 7.20 -4.57
CA ALA A 159 -10.53 7.98 -5.78
C ALA A 159 -11.55 9.09 -5.48
N ALA A 160 -11.59 10.15 -6.30
CA ALA A 160 -12.47 11.29 -6.07
C ALA A 160 -13.95 10.88 -5.83
N LYS A 161 -14.49 10.02 -6.71
CA LYS A 161 -15.86 9.47 -6.54
C LYS A 161 -16.04 8.63 -5.26
N GLN A 162 -14.98 7.97 -4.79
CA GLN A 162 -15.03 7.18 -3.55
C GLN A 162 -14.96 8.06 -2.31
N VAL A 163 -14.30 9.23 -2.38
CA VAL A 163 -14.29 10.21 -1.29
C VAL A 163 -15.70 10.72 -1.04
N GLU A 164 -16.44 11.07 -2.09
CA GLU A 164 -17.84 11.51 -2.00
C GLU A 164 -18.72 10.43 -1.33
N VAL A 165 -18.60 9.17 -1.78
CA VAL A 165 -19.32 8.05 -1.18
C VAL A 165 -18.91 7.83 0.28
N ALA A 166 -17.62 7.94 0.60
CA ALA A 166 -17.14 7.80 1.97
C ALA A 166 -17.62 8.93 2.89
N GLU A 167 -17.78 10.15 2.38
CA GLU A 167 -18.38 11.27 3.10
C GLU A 167 -19.89 11.08 3.32
N GLU A 168 -20.60 10.60 2.30
CA GLU A 168 -22.03 10.27 2.40
C GLU A 168 -22.25 9.17 3.45
N MET A 169 -21.43 8.12 3.43
CA MET A 169 -21.48 7.04 4.42
C MET A 169 -21.15 7.50 5.85
N LYS A 170 -20.32 8.55 6.00
CA LYS A 170 -20.08 9.16 7.33
C LYS A 170 -21.30 9.92 7.83
N LYS A 171 -22.06 10.56 6.93
CA LYS A 171 -23.28 11.30 7.26
C LYS A 171 -24.46 10.36 7.52
N ASN A 172 -24.52 9.24 6.80
CA ASN A 172 -25.58 8.26 6.91
C ASN A 172 -24.99 6.83 6.96
N PRO A 173 -24.52 6.38 8.13
CA PRO A 173 -23.96 5.03 8.25
C PRO A 173 -25.04 3.99 7.96
N PRO A 174 -24.70 2.87 7.30
CA PRO A 174 -25.65 1.79 7.11
C PRO A 174 -26.17 1.35 8.49
N LYS A 175 -27.50 1.18 8.60
CA LYS A 175 -28.16 0.78 9.84
C LYS A 175 -27.46 -0.45 10.42
N SER A 176 -27.13 -0.41 11.71
CA SER A 176 -26.54 -1.53 12.41
C SER A 176 -27.46 -2.74 12.28
N LEU A 177 -26.91 -3.88 11.86
CA LEU A 177 -27.65 -5.14 11.79
C LEU A 177 -28.08 -5.67 13.18
N PHE A 178 -27.58 -5.05 14.26
CA PHE A 178 -27.86 -5.41 15.66
C PHE A 178 -28.89 -4.50 16.35
N GLU A 179 -29.27 -3.37 15.75
CA GLU A 179 -30.45 -2.61 16.17
C GLU A 179 -31.67 -3.30 15.55
N GLY A 180 -32.20 -4.26 16.30
CA GLY A 180 -33.26 -5.17 15.88
C GLY A 180 -34.46 -4.47 15.26
N ALA A 181 -35.12 -5.19 14.36
CA ALA A 181 -36.41 -4.84 13.77
C ALA A 181 -37.29 -4.10 14.78
N ASP A 182 -37.66 -2.86 14.45
CA ASP A 182 -38.66 -2.10 15.18
C ASP A 182 -39.91 -2.98 15.33
N THR A 183 -40.07 -3.60 16.50
CA THR A 183 -41.31 -4.30 16.85
C THR A 183 -42.41 -3.25 16.82
N PRO A 184 -43.44 -3.37 15.96
CA PRO A 184 -44.52 -2.39 15.94
C PRO A 184 -45.21 -2.47 17.30
N LYS A 185 -45.29 -1.32 18.00
CA LYS A 185 -46.09 -1.16 19.22
C LYS A 185 -47.54 -1.53 18.88
N GLN A 186 -47.99 -2.67 19.40
CA GLN A 186 -49.42 -2.96 19.60
C GLN A 186 -49.88 -2.30 20.90
#